data_AF-A0A453A7Q9-F1
#
_entry.id   AF-A0A453A7Q9-F1
#
_cell.length_a   1.000
_cell.length_b   1.000
_cell.length_c   1.000
_cell.angle_alpha   90.00
_cell.angle_beta   90.00
_cell.angle_gamma   90.00
#
_symmetry.space_group_name_H-M   'P 1'
#
loop_
_entity.id
_entity.type
_entity.pdbx_description
1 polymer ?
#
loop_
_entity_poly.entity_id
_entity_poly.type
_entity_poly.pdbx_seq_one_letter_code
_entity_poly.pdbx_strand_id
1 'polypeptide(L)'
;MQHRNNRGDVANCVDCYVSEHKVTDKVAFAAIDSMIEDEWKTTNQARFEHRRELFPVVQRVVNFTLSLPVYYGDRKDAFTFSTHLNGIIKNLFVKPIPI
;
A
#
# COMPACT_ATOMS: atom_id res chain seq x y z
N MET A 1 -1.66 7.99 15.63
CA MET A 1 -2.06 8.09 14.20
C MET A 1 -2.38 9.56 13.96
N GLN A 2 -1.79 10.18 12.93
CA GLN A 2 -2.11 11.56 12.56
C GLN A 2 -2.87 11.51 11.24
N HIS A 3 -4.12 11.94 11.25
CA HIS A 3 -4.87 12.17 10.03
C HIS A 3 -4.23 13.36 9.32
N ARG A 4 -3.63 13.10 8.15
CA ARG A 4 -2.98 14.12 7.35
C ARG A 4 -3.78 14.32 6.08
N ASN A 5 -4.55 15.39 6.08
CA ASN A 5 -5.12 15.98 4.88
C ASN A 5 -4.76 17.47 4.90
N ASN A 6 -4.15 18.01 3.84
CA ASN A 6 -3.82 19.43 3.84
C ASN A 6 -5.09 20.25 3.65
N ARG A 7 -5.06 21.50 4.13
CA ARG A 7 -6.18 22.41 3.95
C ARG A 7 -6.38 22.70 2.46
N GLY A 8 -7.50 22.23 1.90
CA GLY A 8 -7.86 22.39 0.49
C GLY A 8 -7.76 21.10 -0.33
N ASP A 9 -7.20 20.04 0.24
CA ASP A 9 -7.23 18.70 -0.37
C ASP A 9 -8.66 18.14 -0.36
N VAL A 10 -8.97 17.31 -1.36
CA VAL A 10 -10.25 16.57 -1.42
C VAL A 10 -10.29 15.54 -0.28
N ALA A 11 -11.50 15.23 0.20
CA ALA A 11 -11.71 14.20 1.22
C ALA A 11 -11.10 12.85 0.78
N ASN A 12 -10.26 12.28 1.64
CA ASN A 12 -9.65 10.96 1.43
C ASN A 12 -10.52 9.85 2.05
N CYS A 13 -10.09 8.59 1.96
CA CYS A 13 -10.86 7.46 2.48
C CYS A 13 -11.11 7.51 4.00
N VAL A 14 -10.19 8.09 4.78
CA VAL A 14 -10.36 8.29 6.23
C VAL A 14 -11.44 9.34 6.47
N ASP A 15 -11.38 10.49 5.78
CA ASP A 15 -12.40 11.54 5.85
C ASP A 15 -13.80 10.99 5.53
N CYS A 16 -13.90 10.24 4.43
CA CYS A 16 -15.14 9.61 4.00
C CYS A 16 -15.67 8.64 5.07
N TYR A 17 -14.82 7.73 5.58
CA TYR A 17 -15.23 6.74 6.58
C TYR A 17 -15.67 7.40 7.89
N VAL A 18 -14.94 8.41 8.36
CA VAL A 18 -15.30 9.20 9.55
C VAL A 18 -16.65 9.88 9.36
N SER A 19 -16.87 10.50 8.19
CA SER A 19 -18.11 11.20 7.87
C SER A 19 -19.30 10.24 7.77
N GLU A 20 -19.13 9.09 7.13
CA GLU A 20 -20.17 8.09 6.91
C GLU A 20 -20.56 7.39 8.22
N HIS A 21 -19.57 6.94 9.00
CA HIS A 21 -19.81 6.13 10.19
C HIS A 21 -19.85 6.93 11.50
N LYS A 22 -19.60 8.25 11.46
CA LYS A 22 -19.55 9.14 12.63
C LYS A 22 -18.59 8.65 13.73
N VAL A 23 -17.43 8.18 13.31
CA VAL A 23 -16.39 7.62 14.20
C VAL A 23 -15.16 8.52 14.29
N THR A 24 -14.23 8.19 15.18
CA THR A 24 -12.93 8.91 15.25
C THR A 24 -11.97 8.43 14.16
N ASP A 25 -10.98 9.25 13.81
CA ASP A 25 -9.89 8.88 12.89
C ASP A 25 -9.22 7.55 13.28
N LYS A 26 -9.03 7.30 14.58
CA LYS A 26 -8.41 6.06 15.06
C LYS A 26 -9.25 4.83 14.69
N VAL A 27 -10.57 4.94 14.79
CA VAL A 27 -11.49 3.85 14.40
C VAL A 27 -11.50 3.68 12.89
N ALA A 28 -11.52 4.78 12.13
CA ALA A 28 -11.44 4.75 10.68
C ALA A 28 -10.14 4.11 10.18
N PHE A 29 -9.00 4.47 10.77
CA PHE A 29 -7.72 3.82 10.45
C PHE A 29 -7.74 2.33 10.72
N ALA A 30 -8.24 1.89 11.88
CA ALA A 30 -8.31 0.46 12.19
C ALA A 30 -9.22 -0.31 11.22
N ALA A 31 -10.35 0.30 10.81
CA ALA A 31 -11.24 -0.28 9.82
C ALA A 31 -10.58 -0.40 8.44
N ILE A 32 -9.92 0.66 7.96
CA ILE A 32 -9.21 0.68 6.68
C ILE A 32 -8.04 -0.31 6.69
N ASP A 33 -7.27 -0.36 7.78
CA ASP A 33 -6.17 -1.31 7.95
C ASP A 33 -6.71 -2.77 7.87
N SER A 34 -7.85 -3.06 8.51
CA SER A 34 -8.52 -4.36 8.40
C SER A 34 -9.00 -4.68 6.98
N MET A 35 -9.58 -3.70 6.27
CA MET A 35 -9.99 -3.89 4.87
C MET A 35 -8.79 -4.21 3.98
N ILE A 36 -7.66 -3.52 4.17
CA ILE A 36 -6.42 -3.80 3.44
C ILE A 36 -5.94 -5.22 3.72
N GLU A 37 -5.95 -5.67 4.97
CA GLU A 37 -5.59 -7.05 5.33
C GLU A 37 -6.48 -8.10 4.66
N ASP A 38 -7.79 -7.85 4.56
CA ASP A 38 -8.70 -8.75 3.87
C ASP A 38 -8.45 -8.77 2.35
N GLU A 39 -8.17 -7.62 1.73
CA GLU A 39 -7.82 -7.56 0.31
C GLU A 39 -6.48 -8.24 -0.01
N TRP A 40 -5.53 -8.27 0.93
CA TRP A 40 -4.32 -9.08 0.82
C TRP A 40 -4.65 -10.58 0.75
N LYS A 41 -5.60 -11.07 1.57
CA LYS A 41 -6.04 -12.47 1.54
C LYS A 41 -6.68 -12.80 0.18
N THR A 42 -7.55 -11.92 -0.33
CA THR A 42 -8.16 -12.05 -1.66
C THR A 42 -7.12 -12.11 -2.77
N THR A 43 -6.14 -11.21 -2.75
CA THR A 43 -5.03 -11.17 -3.72
C THR A 43 -4.22 -12.47 -3.71
N ASN A 44 -3.93 -13.00 -2.51
CA ASN A 44 -3.20 -14.26 -2.36
C ASN A 44 -4.02 -15.45 -2.88
N GLN A 45 -5.32 -15.51 -2.58
CA GLN A 45 -6.22 -16.55 -3.04
C GLN A 45 -6.32 -16.59 -4.58
N ALA A 46 -6.50 -15.43 -5.22
CA ALA A 46 -6.60 -15.33 -6.69
C ALA A 46 -5.37 -15.89 -7.42
N ARG A 47 -4.18 -15.77 -6.81
CA ARG A 47 -2.94 -16.35 -7.35
C ARG A 47 -2.97 -17.88 -7.40
N PHE A 48 -3.66 -18.53 -6.46
CA PHE A 48 -3.84 -19.99 -6.44
C PHE A 48 -4.93 -20.43 -7.41
N GLU A 49 -6.07 -19.75 -7.42
CA GLU A 49 -7.22 -20.09 -8.27
C GLU A 49 -6.90 -19.98 -9.76
N HIS A 50 -6.17 -18.94 -10.16
CA HIS A 50 -5.87 -18.66 -11.56
C HIS A 50 -4.45 -19.05 -11.97
N ARG A 51 -3.79 -19.93 -11.20
CA ARG A 51 -2.38 -20.30 -11.36
C ARG A 51 -2.02 -20.91 -12.72
N ARG A 52 -2.97 -21.53 -13.42
CA ARG A 52 -2.69 -22.23 -14.69
C ARG A 52 -2.99 -21.38 -15.92
N GLU A 53 -4.09 -20.64 -15.89
CA GLU A 53 -4.64 -20.01 -17.09
C GLU A 53 -4.28 -18.52 -17.20
N LEU A 54 -4.18 -17.80 -16.08
CA LEU A 54 -3.97 -16.34 -16.06
C LEU A 54 -2.77 -15.91 -15.22
N PHE A 55 -1.89 -16.83 -14.87
CA PHE A 55 -0.80 -16.57 -13.94
C PHE A 55 0.08 -15.37 -14.30
N PRO A 56 0.49 -15.12 -15.56
CA PRO A 56 1.29 -13.94 -15.88
C PRO A 56 0.56 -12.62 -15.58
N VAL A 57 -0.75 -12.58 -15.81
CA VAL A 57 -1.58 -11.40 -15.55
C VAL A 57 -1.78 -11.21 -14.05
N VAL A 58 -2.16 -12.28 -13.34
CA VAL A 58 -2.37 -12.24 -11.88
C VAL A 58 -1.07 -11.91 -11.14
N GLN A 59 0.05 -12.51 -11.55
CA GLN A 59 1.36 -12.23 -10.96
C GLN A 59 1.78 -10.77 -11.16
N ARG A 60 1.41 -10.13 -12.28
CA ARG A 60 1.68 -8.70 -12.49
C ARG A 60 0.91 -7.83 -11.49
N VAL A 61 -0.37 -8.13 -11.25
CA VAL A 61 -1.19 -7.41 -10.26
C VAL A 61 -0.63 -7.63 -8.86
N VAL A 62 -0.30 -8.87 -8.49
CA VAL A 62 0.34 -9.20 -7.20
C VAL A 62 1.64 -8.42 -7.01
N ASN A 63 2.51 -8.39 -8.03
CA ASN A 63 3.77 -7.65 -7.95
C ASN A 63 3.55 -6.14 -7.77
N PHE A 64 2.51 -5.58 -8.41
CA PHE A 64 2.13 -4.17 -8.21
C PHE A 64 1.66 -3.93 -6.78
N THR A 65 0.77 -4.77 -6.24
CA THR A 65 0.29 -4.68 -4.85
C THR A 65 1.45 -4.77 -3.85
N LEU A 66 2.42 -5.67 -4.10
CA LEU A 66 3.64 -5.83 -3.28
C LEU A 66 4.55 -4.60 -3.27
N SER A 67 4.41 -3.69 -4.23
CA SER A 67 5.14 -2.43 -4.21
C SER A 67 4.56 -1.41 -3.23
N LEU A 68 3.27 -1.51 -2.88
CA LEU A 68 2.60 -0.52 -2.02
C LEU A 68 3.23 -0.41 -0.62
N PRO A 69 3.58 -1.50 0.08
CA PRO A 69 4.30 -1.38 1.36
C PRO A 69 5.71 -0.79 1.22
N VAL A 70 6.35 -0.90 0.04
CA VAL A 70 7.67 -0.29 -0.20
C VAL A 70 7.54 1.24 -0.27
N TYR A 71 6.49 1.74 -0.92
CA TYR A 71 6.28 3.17 -1.08
C TYR A 71 5.56 3.82 0.10
N TYR A 72 4.56 3.14 0.66
CA TYR A 72 3.61 3.70 1.62
C TYR A 72 3.65 3.02 3.00
N GLY A 73 4.55 2.04 3.17
CA GLY A 73 4.83 1.43 4.46
C GLY A 73 5.26 2.47 5.50
N ASP A 74 5.03 2.16 6.77
CA ASP A 74 5.25 3.05 7.91
C ASP A 74 4.55 4.42 7.80
N ARG A 75 3.50 4.52 6.96
CA ARG A 75 2.75 5.76 6.70
C ARG A 75 3.63 6.88 6.15
N LYS A 76 4.58 6.52 5.28
CA LYS A 76 5.43 7.45 4.53
C LYS A 76 4.85 7.63 3.13
N ASP A 77 5.14 8.75 2.49
CA ASP A 77 4.94 8.90 1.05
C ASP A 77 6.30 8.86 0.37
N ALA A 78 6.86 7.66 0.23
CA ALA A 78 8.18 7.46 -0.36
C ALA A 78 8.16 7.60 -1.88
N PHE A 79 6.98 7.58 -2.50
CA PHE A 79 6.83 7.80 -3.93
C PHE A 79 7.07 9.27 -4.27
N THR A 80 6.38 10.20 -3.59
CA THR A 80 6.59 11.64 -3.76
C THR A 80 7.91 12.09 -3.13
N PHE A 81 8.22 11.61 -1.91
CA PHE A 81 9.44 11.95 -1.18
C PHE A 81 10.47 10.81 -1.25
N SER A 82 11.15 10.74 -2.39
CA SER A 82 12.09 9.67 -2.76
C SER A 82 13.31 9.50 -1.82
N THR A 83 13.54 10.44 -0.90
CA THR A 83 14.58 10.31 0.14
C THR A 83 14.40 9.04 0.96
N HIS A 84 13.16 8.59 1.16
CA HIS A 84 12.84 7.34 1.84
C HIS A 84 13.27 6.07 1.07
N LEU A 85 13.46 6.15 -0.25
CA LEU A 85 13.85 5.02 -1.11
C LEU A 85 15.35 4.97 -1.43
N ASN A 86 16.13 5.98 -1.02
CA ASN A 86 17.53 6.13 -1.45
C ASN A 86 18.39 4.89 -1.16
N GLY A 87 18.20 4.27 0.01
CA GLY A 87 18.89 3.03 0.38
C GLY A 87 18.53 1.85 -0.55
N ILE A 88 17.23 1.67 -0.83
CA ILE A 88 16.72 0.62 -1.72
C ILE A 88 17.26 0.81 -3.13
N ILE A 89 17.15 2.04 -3.67
CA ILE A 89 17.63 2.36 -5.02
C ILE A 89 19.13 2.11 -5.15
N LYS A 90 19.93 2.56 -4.17
CA LYS A 90 21.38 2.31 -4.18
C LYS A 90 21.72 0.83 -4.15
N ASN A 91 21.03 0.03 -3.33
CA ASN A 91 21.31 -1.40 -3.23
C ASN A 91 20.88 -2.19 -4.47
N LEU A 92 19.80 -1.79 -5.14
CA LEU A 92 19.29 -2.49 -6.32
C LEU A 92 19.99 -2.08 -7.62
N PHE A 93 20.40 -0.81 -7.73
CA PHE A 93 20.81 -0.24 -9.02
C PHE A 93 22.21 0.40 -9.03
N VAL A 94 22.88 0.54 -7.89
CA VAL A 94 24.19 1.22 -7.81
C VAL A 94 25.28 0.31 -7.23
N LYS A 95 24.97 -0.41 -6.15
CA LYS A 95 25.94 -1.25 -5.43
C LYS A 95 25.81 -2.70 -5.92
N PRO A 96 26.82 -3.25 -6.62
CA PRO A 96 26.80 -4.67 -6.98
C PRO A 96 26.90 -5.54 -5.72
N ILE A 97 26.33 -6.74 -5.80
CA ILE A 97 26.52 -7.78 -4.78
C ILE A 97 27.95 -8.31 -4.92
N PRO A 98 28.78 -8.27 -3.85
CA PRO A 98 30.13 -8.84 -3.89
C PRO A 98 30.09 -10.33 -4.24
N ILE A 99 31.03 -10.77 -5.07
CA ILE A 99 31.24 -12.17 -5.44
C ILE A 99 32.21 -12.80 -4.46
#